data_AF-A0A836BGE2-F1
#
_entry.id   AF-A0A836BGE2-F1
#
_cell.length_a   1.000
_cell.length_b   1.000
_cell.length_c   1.000
_cell.angle_alpha   90.00
_cell.angle_beta   90.00
_cell.angle_gamma   90.00
#
_symmetry.space_group_name_H-M   'P 1'
#
loop_
_entity.id
_entity.type
_entity.pdbx_description
1 polymer ?
#
loop_
_entity_poly.entity_id
_entity_poly.type
_entity_poly.pdbx_seq_one_letter_code
_entity_poly.pdbx_strand_id
1 'polypeptide(L)' 'MKSDVKKFKKLFSALLKKGIFVAPSQFEVVFLSDSHSNVDLNDALNAYRYALKMVKN' A
#
# COMPACT_ATOMS: atom_id res chain seq x y z
N MET A 1 10.56 9.98 -15.72
CA MET A 1 9.75 9.66 -14.54
C MET A 1 10.65 8.95 -13.54
N LYS A 2 10.93 9.52 -12.35
CA LYS A 2 11.85 8.93 -11.36
C LYS A 2 11.07 8.57 -10.11
N SER A 3 11.11 7.31 -9.71
CA SER A 3 10.50 6.84 -8.47
C SER A 3 11.43 7.11 -7.27
N ASP A 4 10.84 7.33 -6.09
CA ASP A 4 11.56 7.55 -4.84
C ASP A 4 11.53 6.28 -3.98
N VAL A 5 12.64 5.54 -3.99
CA VAL A 5 12.80 4.27 -3.27
C VAL A 5 12.61 4.43 -1.75
N LYS A 6 13.00 5.58 -1.17
CA LYS A 6 12.86 5.81 0.28
C LYS A 6 11.39 5.99 0.64
N LYS A 7 10.65 6.77 -0.16
CA LYS A 7 9.21 6.96 0.03
C LYS A 7 8.43 5.67 -0.18
N PHE A 8 8.77 4.90 -1.24
CA PHE A 8 8.14 3.60 -1.47
C PHE A 8 8.40 2.62 -0.32
N LYS A 9 9.65 2.50 0.15
CA LYS A 9 9.98 1.64 1.30
C LYS A 9 9.15 2.01 2.53
N LYS A 10 9.01 3.32 2.82
CA LYS A 10 8.19 3.81 3.95
C LYS A 10 6.70 3.47 3.77
N LEU A 11 6.16 3.63 2.56
CA LEU A 11 4.79 3.24 2.22
C LEU A 11 4.59 1.73 2.42
N PHE A 12 5.43 0.91 1.80
CA PHE A 12 5.36 -0.56 1.85
C PHE A 12 5.43 -1.07 3.28
N SER A 13 6.40 -0.60 4.08
CA SER A 13 6.49 -0.97 5.49
C SER A 13 5.28 -0.52 6.33
N ALA A 14 4.67 0.64 6.02
CA ALA A 14 3.48 1.10 6.71
C ALA A 14 2.24 0.27 6.36
N LEU A 15 2.10 -0.17 5.11
CA LEU A 15 1.03 -1.06 4.66
C LEU A 15 1.16 -2.45 5.31
N LEU A 16 2.36 -3.03 5.32
CA LEU A 16 2.61 -4.31 5.99
C LEU A 16 2.25 -4.28 7.49
N LYS A 17 2.57 -3.18 8.18
CA LYS A 17 2.18 -2.98 9.59
C LYS A 17 0.66 -2.91 9.81
N LYS A 18 -0.10 -2.60 8.76
CA LYS A 18 -1.57 -2.61 8.76
C LYS A 18 -2.16 -3.91 8.21
N GLY A 19 -1.33 -4.93 7.97
CA GLY A 19 -1.77 -6.23 7.45
C GLY A 19 -2.02 -6.24 5.95
N ILE A 20 -1.66 -5.18 5.22
CA ILE A 20 -1.88 -5.10 3.77
C ILE A 20 -0.57 -5.40 3.03
N PHE A 21 -0.55 -6.53 2.33
CA PHE A 21 0.54 -6.91 1.45
C PHE A 21 0.28 -6.41 0.03
N VAL A 22 1.21 -5.62 -0.51
CA VAL A 22 1.21 -5.15 -1.91
C VAL A 22 2.49 -5.62 -2.58
N ALA A 23 2.57 -5.52 -3.91
CA ALA A 23 3.77 -5.93 -4.63
C ALA A 23 5.04 -5.26 -4.03
N PRO A 24 6.12 -6.01 -3.76
CA PRO A 24 7.33 -5.50 -3.10
C PRO A 24 8.23 -4.70 -4.06
N SER A 25 7.63 -3.98 -5.01
CA SER A 25 8.31 -3.17 -6.01
C SER A 25 7.43 -1.99 -6.42
N GLN A 26 8.04 -0.81 -6.54
CA GLN A 26 7.39 0.41 -7.02
C GLN A 26 7.11 0.41 -8.54
N PHE A 27 7.57 -0.62 -9.25
CA PHE A 27 7.42 -0.79 -10.69
C PHE A 27 6.40 -1.87 -11.05
N GLU A 28 5.65 -2.36 -10.06
CA GLU A 28 4.67 -3.43 -10.20
C GLU A 28 3.24 -2.91 -10.00
N VAL A 29 2.27 -3.74 -10.39
CA VAL A 29 0.84 -3.51 -10.18
C VAL A 29 0.32 -4.33 -8.99
N VAL A 30 -0.86 -3.96 -8.48
CA VAL A 30 -1.61 -4.74 -7.48
C VAL A 30 -2.79 -5.42 -8.19
N PHE A 31 -2.98 -6.71 -7.93
CA PHE A 31 -4.07 -7.50 -8.49
C PHE A 31 -5.25 -7.58 -7.52
N LEU A 32 -6.45 -7.71 -8.08
CA LEU A 32 -7.69 -8.00 -7.34
C LEU A 32 -8.16 -9.41 -7.66
N SER A 33 -8.93 -9.99 -6.75
CA SER A 33 -9.61 -11.28 -6.92
C SER A 33 -11.05 -11.17 -6.44
N ASP A 34 -11.91 -12.07 -6.90
CA ASP A 34 -13.32 -12.16 -6.50
C ASP A 34 -13.52 -12.47 -5.01
N SER A 35 -12.48 -13.02 -4.35
CA SER A 35 -12.50 -13.27 -2.91
C SER A 35 -12.42 -12.01 -2.05
N HIS A 36 -12.04 -10.85 -2.62
CA HIS A 36 -11.98 -9.60 -1.86
C HIS A 36 -13.39 -9.07 -1.61
N SER A 37 -13.77 -9.00 -0.34
CA SER A 37 -15.02 -8.38 0.10
C SER A 37 -14.92 -6.85 0.14
N ASN A 38 -16.07 -6.19 0.26
CA ASN A 38 -16.10 -4.74 0.54
C ASN A 38 -15.37 -4.36 1.83
N VAL A 39 -15.29 -5.26 2.81
CA VAL A 39 -14.53 -5.02 4.06
C VAL A 39 -13.03 -4.99 3.76
N ASP A 40 -12.52 -5.97 3.01
CA ASP A 40 -11.10 -6.04 2.61
C ASP A 40 -10.68 -4.78 1.82
N LEU A 41 -11.53 -4.33 0.90
CA LEU A 41 -11.30 -3.12 0.11
C LEU A 41 -11.27 -1.85 0.99
N ASN A 42 -12.16 -1.75 1.97
CA ASN A 42 -12.20 -0.62 2.89
C ASN A 42 -10.99 -0.62 3.83
N ASP A 43 -10.56 -1.79 4.31
CA ASP A 43 -9.37 -1.94 5.14
C ASP A 43 -8.11 -1.55 4.38
N ALA A 44 -7.98 -2.02 3.14
CA ALA A 44 -6.90 -1.60 2.25
C ALA A 44 -6.91 -0.07 2.03
N LEU A 45 -8.07 0.52 1.72
CA LEU A 45 -8.20 1.97 1.52
C LEU A 45 -7.78 2.76 2.77
N ASN A 46 -8.20 2.32 3.95
CA ASN A 46 -7.85 2.96 5.22
C ASN A 46 -6.34 2.81 5.53
N ALA A 47 -5.76 1.65 5.25
CA ALA A 47 -4.32 1.44 5.37
C ALA A 47 -3.52 2.36 4.43
N TYR A 48 -3.96 2.54 3.19
CA TYR A 48 -3.34 3.48 2.25
C TYR A 48 -3.45 4.92 2.72
N ARG A 49 -4.61 5.36 3.23
CA ARG A 49 -4.77 6.70 3.83
C ARG A 49 -3.79 6.92 4.97
N TYR A 50 -3.61 5.93 5.85
CA TYR A 50 -2.63 5.98 6.93
C TYR A 50 -1.19 6.04 6.40
N ALA A 51 -0.82 5.11 5.50
CA ALA A 51 0.53 4.98 4.98
C ALA A 51 0.98 6.23 4.20
N LEU A 52 0.08 6.85 3.42
CA LEU A 52 0.36 8.10 2.70
C LEU A 52 0.63 9.28 3.64
N LYS A 53 -0.06 9.36 4.79
CA LYS A 53 0.25 10.37 5.82
C LYS A 53 1.64 10.17 6.40
N MET A 54 2.08 8.92 6.59
CA MET A 54 3.44 8.64 7.07
C MET A 54 4.50 9.01 6.04
N VAL A 55 4.19 9.01 4.74
CA VAL A 55 5.16 9.34 3.67
C VAL A 55 5.28 10.85 3.42
N LYS A 56 4.27 11.65 3.80
CA LYS A 56 4.38 13.12 3.74
C LYS A 56 5.49 13.61 4.68
N ASN A 57 6.32 14.50 4.14
CA ASN A 57 7.29 15.29 4.90
C ASN A 57 6.55 16.38 5.67
#